data_AF-D6X314-F1
#
_entry.id   AF-D6X314-F1
#
_cell.length_a   1.000
_cell.length_b   1.000
_cell.length_c   1.000
_cell.angle_alpha   90.00
_cell.angle_beta   90.00
_cell.angle_gamma   90.00
#
_symmetry.space_group_name_H-M   'P 1'
#
loop_
_entity.id
_entity.type
_entity.pdbx_description
1 polymer ?
#
loop_
_entity_poly.entity_id
_entity_poly.type
_entity_poly.pdbx_seq_one_letter_code
_entity_poly.pdbx_strand_id
1 'polypeptide(L)'
;MKSIIFVAILHCVYLASAESEPFQLPDSIKDLEIPDMDEFAVIKEKCDKEGGNGTYIKFKTTANSLSTCMSEFVSLSTLEAEVMESKKTGSMDEVFGKYCKKRSQLATCVQSFINNLRLCLNAEEQNALNITLNIVKELGEFACFKDGDRIAMFVAEGGVECIKSRTQGIQNCVNSTFKISPQSVNPNAIPNILIDKKKCDDLGKLQRCVVEELEKCKDSTPANIVDALFKFVKRSACSNKNKRSAMIHRILKRHVATVNHYFNSSELNSIFESTFREKCKNAPENGFKSVQESFKIAKKCIYDQTTEYPIFATPLEKFQEEFKKCTDDFAEKAKVCLPEKEKYFPEFYQKIFINFIEFLYNNQNTILRVSSRSELVNCFQNFKQHKAKSEMSKCFHSFESTSLEKDAVCTRITKTKSCVTGQLQKRCIRDVTVNQLVEDFFEVLLSPCDKSG
;
A
#
# COMPACT_ATOMS: atom_id res chain seq x y z
N MET A 1 -13.17 5.24 -25.80
CA MET A 1 -12.46 5.13 -24.49
C MET A 1 -12.80 6.20 -23.43
N LYS A 2 -13.62 7.24 -23.69
CA LYS A 2 -14.21 8.07 -22.60
C LYS A 2 -15.15 7.24 -21.71
N SER A 3 -15.70 6.16 -22.28
CA SER A 3 -16.64 5.28 -21.62
C SER A 3 -15.99 4.36 -20.59
N ILE A 4 -14.77 3.83 -20.71
CA ILE A 4 -14.34 2.71 -19.83
C ILE A 4 -14.25 3.08 -18.34
N ILE A 5 -13.78 4.27 -17.97
CA ILE A 5 -13.68 4.69 -16.56
C ILE A 5 -15.05 5.12 -16.01
N PHE A 6 -15.85 5.81 -16.84
CA PHE A 6 -17.21 6.19 -16.50
C PHE A 6 -18.12 4.97 -16.44
N VAL A 7 -17.89 3.97 -17.29
CA VAL A 7 -18.52 2.64 -17.37
C VAL A 7 -18.02 1.73 -16.27
N ALA A 8 -16.78 1.84 -15.78
CA ALA A 8 -16.31 1.08 -14.61
C ALA A 8 -16.90 1.64 -13.31
N ILE A 9 -17.03 2.96 -13.20
CA ILE A 9 -17.71 3.62 -12.08
C ILE A 9 -19.23 3.40 -12.19
N LEU A 10 -19.84 3.53 -13.39
CA LEU A 10 -21.23 3.13 -13.63
C LEU A 10 -21.42 1.64 -13.43
N HIS A 11 -20.49 0.76 -13.80
CA HIS A 11 -20.57 -0.69 -13.57
C HIS A 11 -20.54 -0.97 -12.08
N CYS A 12 -19.64 -0.35 -11.32
CA CYS A 12 -19.61 -0.52 -9.87
C CYS A 12 -20.89 0.01 -9.20
N VAL A 13 -21.52 1.05 -9.75
CA VAL A 13 -22.82 1.59 -9.29
C VAL A 13 -24.01 0.76 -9.80
N TYR A 14 -23.89 0.16 -10.99
CA TYR A 14 -24.88 -0.70 -11.66
C TYR A 14 -24.93 -2.09 -11.06
N LEU A 15 -23.77 -2.65 -10.69
CA LEU A 15 -23.62 -3.87 -9.89
C LEU A 15 -24.30 -3.76 -8.52
N ALA A 16 -24.51 -2.54 -8.03
CA ALA A 16 -25.23 -2.28 -6.79
C ALA A 16 -26.74 -2.11 -7.00
N SER A 17 -27.25 -2.04 -8.24
CA SER A 17 -28.64 -1.71 -8.56
C SER A 17 -29.36 -2.82 -9.32
N ALA A 18 -29.88 -3.82 -8.62
CA ALA A 18 -30.76 -4.84 -9.21
C ALA A 18 -32.04 -5.04 -8.38
N GLU A 19 -33.13 -4.42 -8.87
CA GLU A 19 -34.56 -4.83 -8.89
C GLU A 19 -35.41 -3.61 -9.31
N SER A 20 -36.55 -3.67 -10.04
CA SER A 20 -37.49 -4.70 -10.49
C SER A 20 -38.33 -4.14 -11.67
N GLU A 21 -38.85 -5.00 -12.56
CA GLU A 21 -39.68 -4.76 -13.79
C GLU A 21 -38.96 -4.23 -15.07
N PRO A 22 -39.42 -4.58 -16.30
CA PRO A 22 -38.57 -4.67 -17.49
C PRO A 22 -38.03 -3.29 -17.85
N PHE A 23 -36.76 -3.10 -17.50
CA PHE A 23 -36.01 -1.91 -17.82
C PHE A 23 -35.89 -1.81 -19.35
N GLN A 24 -36.74 -0.99 -19.98
CA GLN A 24 -36.37 -0.37 -21.22
C GLN A 24 -35.27 0.64 -20.88
N LEU A 25 -34.02 0.15 -20.97
CA LEU A 25 -32.84 0.96 -21.24
C LEU A 25 -33.24 2.12 -22.17
N PRO A 26 -32.81 3.37 -21.94
CA PRO A 26 -32.82 4.35 -23.01
C PRO A 26 -32.12 3.69 -24.20
N ASP A 27 -32.68 3.80 -25.41
CA ASP A 27 -32.19 3.05 -26.59
C ASP A 27 -30.67 3.25 -26.85
N SER A 28 -30.05 4.25 -26.23
CA SER A 28 -28.60 4.50 -26.21
C SER A 28 -27.74 3.60 -25.32
N ILE A 29 -28.29 2.69 -24.50
CA ILE A 29 -27.52 1.80 -23.60
C ILE A 29 -27.81 0.30 -23.86
N LYS A 30 -28.83 -0.05 -24.66
CA LYS A 30 -29.06 -1.44 -25.11
C LYS A 30 -27.93 -2.01 -25.95
N ASP A 31 -27.15 -1.14 -26.57
CA ASP A 31 -26.09 -1.49 -27.51
C ASP A 31 -24.69 -1.48 -26.86
N LEU A 32 -24.58 -1.64 -25.53
CA LEU A 32 -23.28 -1.87 -24.89
C LEU A 32 -22.87 -3.35 -25.00
N GLU A 33 -22.87 -3.87 -26.22
CA GLU A 33 -21.85 -4.85 -26.60
C GLU A 33 -20.49 -4.21 -26.31
N ILE A 34 -19.54 -4.96 -25.75
CA ILE A 34 -18.14 -4.52 -25.79
C ILE A 34 -17.86 -4.32 -27.28
N PRO A 35 -17.67 -3.07 -27.77
CA PRO A 35 -17.54 -2.85 -29.19
C PRO A 35 -16.39 -3.72 -29.69
N ASP A 36 -16.65 -4.48 -30.76
CA ASP A 36 -15.67 -5.42 -31.27
C ASP A 36 -14.35 -4.69 -31.45
N MET A 37 -13.28 -5.25 -30.92
CA MET A 37 -11.95 -4.62 -30.95
C MET A 37 -11.45 -4.40 -32.39
N ASP A 38 -12.10 -5.06 -33.36
CA ASP A 38 -11.91 -4.86 -34.81
C ASP A 38 -12.49 -3.52 -35.32
N GLU A 39 -13.41 -2.89 -34.60
CA GLU A 39 -13.99 -1.57 -34.95
C GLU A 39 -13.04 -0.40 -34.63
N PHE A 40 -11.99 -0.63 -33.84
CA PHE A 40 -11.03 0.40 -33.46
C PHE A 40 -9.70 0.24 -34.19
N ALA A 41 -9.69 0.55 -35.50
CA ALA A 41 -8.46 0.61 -36.31
C ALA A 41 -7.33 1.42 -35.64
N VAL A 42 -7.69 2.47 -34.89
CA VAL A 42 -6.78 3.32 -34.11
C VAL A 42 -6.05 2.55 -33.00
N ILE A 43 -6.68 1.56 -32.37
CA ILE A 43 -6.04 0.75 -31.32
C ILE A 43 -5.02 -0.19 -31.94
N LYS A 44 -5.32 -0.78 -33.10
CA LYS A 44 -4.38 -1.61 -33.86
C LYS A 44 -3.16 -0.83 -34.28
N GLU A 45 -3.36 0.30 -34.97
CA GLU A 45 -2.27 1.17 -35.42
C GLU A 45 -1.38 1.60 -34.25
N LYS A 46 -1.98 1.91 -33.11
CA LYS A 46 -1.25 2.34 -31.93
C LYS A 46 -0.47 1.22 -31.23
N CYS A 47 -1.08 0.04 -31.08
CA CYS A 47 -0.40 -1.13 -30.55
C CYS A 47 0.80 -1.51 -31.43
N ASP A 48 0.64 -1.46 -32.76
CA ASP A 48 1.70 -1.77 -33.71
C ASP A 48 2.81 -0.70 -33.69
N LYS A 49 2.44 0.58 -33.51
CA LYS A 49 3.38 1.70 -33.42
C LYS A 49 4.21 1.69 -32.13
N GLU A 50 3.60 1.46 -30.96
CA GLU A 50 4.28 1.57 -29.66
C GLU A 50 4.90 0.24 -29.21
N GLY A 51 4.24 -0.89 -29.49
CA GLY A 51 4.65 -2.22 -29.02
C GLY A 51 5.28 -3.11 -30.10
N GLY A 52 5.25 -2.69 -31.36
CA GLY A 52 5.75 -3.47 -32.48
C GLY A 52 4.81 -4.58 -32.96
N ASN A 53 5.21 -5.25 -34.04
CA ASN A 53 4.37 -6.19 -34.77
C ASN A 53 3.88 -7.36 -33.88
N GLY A 54 2.58 -7.64 -33.92
CA GLY A 54 1.95 -8.71 -33.15
C GLY A 54 1.49 -8.32 -31.73
N THR A 55 1.77 -7.10 -31.27
CA THR A 55 1.28 -6.60 -29.98
C THR A 55 -0.24 -6.47 -29.94
N TYR A 56 -0.85 -5.97 -31.02
CA TYR A 56 -2.31 -5.90 -31.13
C TYR A 56 -2.98 -7.27 -30.99
N ILE A 57 -2.40 -8.32 -31.60
CA ILE A 57 -2.95 -9.69 -31.55
C ILE A 57 -2.92 -10.24 -30.12
N LYS A 58 -1.81 -10.04 -29.39
CA LYS A 58 -1.70 -10.44 -27.98
C LYS A 58 -2.68 -9.68 -27.08
N PHE A 59 -2.80 -8.38 -27.30
CA PHE A 59 -3.78 -7.56 -26.59
C PHE A 59 -5.22 -8.01 -26.85
N LYS A 60 -5.61 -8.25 -28.11
CA LYS A 60 -6.95 -8.76 -28.48
C LYS A 60 -7.24 -10.12 -27.84
N THR A 61 -6.27 -11.03 -27.90
CA THR A 61 -6.40 -12.38 -27.31
C THR A 61 -6.65 -12.32 -25.80
N THR A 62 -5.92 -11.45 -25.10
CA THR A 62 -6.07 -11.28 -23.65
C THR A 62 -7.33 -10.51 -23.26
N ALA A 63 -7.84 -9.61 -24.10
CA ALA A 63 -9.14 -8.98 -23.93
C ALA A 63 -10.30 -9.99 -23.99
N ASN A 64 -10.27 -10.91 -24.96
CA ASN A 64 -11.29 -11.97 -25.08
C ASN A 64 -11.24 -12.96 -23.90
N SER A 65 -10.03 -13.26 -23.43
CA SER A 65 -9.84 -14.16 -22.28
C SER A 65 -10.27 -13.53 -20.95
N LEU A 66 -10.25 -12.20 -20.84
CA LEU A 66 -10.65 -11.48 -19.63
C LEU A 66 -12.13 -11.72 -19.28
N SER A 67 -13.03 -11.62 -20.26
CA SER A 67 -14.47 -11.84 -20.03
C SER A 67 -14.76 -13.25 -19.50
N THR A 68 -14.10 -14.25 -20.09
CA THR A 68 -14.20 -15.66 -19.67
C THR A 68 -13.67 -15.85 -18.25
N CYS A 69 -12.52 -15.26 -17.92
CA CYS A 69 -11.96 -15.35 -16.57
C CYS A 69 -12.86 -14.68 -15.52
N MET A 70 -13.46 -13.52 -15.85
CA MET A 70 -14.33 -12.80 -14.92
C MET A 70 -15.63 -13.56 -14.63
N SER A 71 -16.21 -14.23 -15.63
CA SER A 71 -17.48 -14.96 -15.48
C SER A 71 -17.37 -16.21 -14.60
N GLU A 72 -16.18 -16.82 -14.48
CA GLU A 72 -15.92 -17.92 -13.55
C GLU A 72 -16.10 -17.51 -12.08
N PHE A 73 -15.84 -16.24 -11.76
CA PHE A 73 -15.90 -15.74 -10.39
C PHE A 73 -17.19 -15.00 -10.07
N VAL A 74 -17.77 -14.29 -11.04
CA VAL A 74 -18.97 -13.45 -10.84
C VAL A 74 -19.96 -13.64 -11.99
N SER A 75 -21.11 -14.24 -11.66
CA SER A 75 -22.31 -14.17 -12.48
C SER A 75 -23.16 -13.00 -12.01
N LEU A 76 -23.45 -12.07 -12.93
CA LEU A 76 -24.27 -10.88 -12.63
C LEU A 76 -25.67 -11.30 -12.16
N SER A 77 -26.37 -12.12 -12.94
CA SER A 77 -27.71 -12.59 -12.58
C SER A 77 -27.77 -13.33 -11.24
N THR A 78 -26.71 -14.06 -10.89
CA THR A 78 -26.63 -14.74 -9.58
C THR A 78 -26.42 -13.75 -8.45
N LEU A 79 -25.50 -12.78 -8.62
CA LEU A 79 -25.25 -11.74 -7.63
C LEU A 79 -26.52 -10.92 -7.36
N GLU A 80 -27.24 -10.54 -8.42
CA GLU A 80 -28.52 -9.83 -8.30
C GLU A 80 -29.52 -10.62 -7.46
N ALA A 81 -29.77 -11.90 -7.81
CA ALA A 81 -30.68 -12.76 -7.07
C ALA A 81 -30.27 -12.92 -5.58
N GLU A 82 -28.98 -13.06 -5.29
CA GLU A 82 -28.46 -13.17 -3.93
C GLU A 82 -28.64 -11.87 -3.13
N VAL A 83 -28.43 -10.70 -3.74
CA VAL A 83 -28.63 -9.39 -3.10
C VAL A 83 -30.11 -9.14 -2.81
N MET A 84 -30.99 -9.48 -3.75
CA MET A 84 -32.44 -9.29 -3.63
C MET A 84 -33.03 -10.13 -2.50
N GLU A 85 -32.59 -11.38 -2.38
CA GLU A 85 -33.03 -12.25 -1.29
C GLU A 85 -32.44 -11.81 0.05
N SER A 86 -31.14 -11.48 0.08
CA SER A 86 -30.49 -11.02 1.31
C SER A 86 -30.97 -9.66 1.81
N LYS A 87 -31.52 -8.81 0.94
CA LYS A 87 -32.21 -7.57 1.32
C LYS A 87 -33.44 -7.85 2.19
N LYS A 88 -34.16 -8.96 1.96
CA LYS A 88 -35.33 -9.35 2.76
C LYS A 88 -34.93 -9.90 4.12
N THR A 89 -33.82 -10.64 4.19
CA THR A 89 -33.33 -11.29 5.41
C THR A 89 -32.40 -10.41 6.25
N GLY A 90 -31.86 -9.34 5.67
CA GLY A 90 -30.88 -8.45 6.30
C GLY A 90 -29.45 -8.97 6.30
N SER A 91 -29.13 -9.98 5.48
CA SER A 91 -27.81 -10.66 5.45
C SER A 91 -26.98 -10.32 4.21
N MET A 92 -27.06 -9.08 3.74
CA MET A 92 -26.37 -8.61 2.52
C MET A 92 -24.84 -8.57 2.65
N ASP A 93 -24.34 -8.37 3.86
CA ASP A 93 -22.91 -8.42 4.21
C ASP A 93 -22.29 -9.79 3.91
N GLU A 94 -23.02 -10.89 4.14
CA GLU A 94 -22.56 -12.24 3.80
C GLU A 94 -22.38 -12.41 2.27
N VAL A 95 -23.32 -11.87 1.50
CA VAL A 95 -23.26 -11.89 0.03
C VAL A 95 -22.08 -11.06 -0.45
N PHE A 96 -21.97 -9.79 -0.06
CA PHE A 96 -20.83 -8.96 -0.48
C PHE A 96 -19.49 -9.52 0.01
N GLY A 97 -19.43 -10.13 1.20
CA GLY A 97 -18.24 -10.77 1.74
C GLY A 97 -17.77 -11.94 0.90
N LYS A 98 -18.69 -12.77 0.41
CA LYS A 98 -18.41 -13.86 -0.54
C LYS A 98 -17.74 -13.34 -1.82
N TYR A 99 -18.20 -12.23 -2.38
CA TYR A 99 -17.62 -11.67 -3.60
C TYR A 99 -16.32 -10.90 -3.34
N CYS A 100 -16.20 -10.22 -2.19
CA CYS A 100 -14.98 -9.53 -1.79
C CYS A 100 -13.80 -10.47 -1.58
N LYS A 101 -14.04 -11.71 -1.13
CA LYS A 101 -13.01 -12.76 -1.01
C LYS A 101 -12.43 -13.19 -2.36
N LYS A 102 -13.18 -13.05 -3.46
CA LYS A 102 -12.73 -13.39 -4.83
C LYS A 102 -11.85 -12.32 -5.47
N ARG A 103 -11.63 -11.19 -4.79
CA ARG A 103 -10.93 -10.03 -5.35
C ARG A 103 -9.49 -10.31 -5.81
N SER A 104 -8.75 -11.14 -5.07
CA SER A 104 -7.38 -11.50 -5.48
C SER A 104 -7.38 -12.31 -6.77
N GLN A 105 -8.34 -13.22 -6.93
CA GLN A 105 -8.53 -14.04 -8.13
C GLN A 105 -8.95 -13.19 -9.33
N LEU A 106 -9.88 -12.25 -9.12
CA LEU A 106 -10.31 -11.27 -10.13
C LEU A 106 -9.15 -10.34 -10.57
N ALA A 107 -8.28 -9.95 -9.64
CA ALA A 107 -7.09 -9.15 -9.98
C ALA A 107 -6.14 -9.92 -10.93
N THR A 108 -6.04 -11.24 -10.76
CA THR A 108 -5.27 -12.11 -11.66
C THR A 108 -5.84 -12.13 -13.09
N CYS A 109 -7.17 -12.17 -13.25
CA CYS A 109 -7.82 -12.07 -14.57
C CYS A 109 -7.41 -10.80 -15.32
N VAL A 110 -7.38 -9.67 -14.61
CA VAL A 110 -7.11 -8.35 -15.19
C VAL A 110 -5.61 -8.15 -15.48
N GLN A 111 -4.72 -8.86 -14.78
CA GLN A 111 -3.28 -8.63 -14.86
C GLN A 111 -2.70 -8.88 -16.27
N SER A 112 -3.09 -9.97 -16.93
CA SER A 112 -2.62 -10.30 -18.28
C SER A 112 -3.08 -9.26 -19.31
N PHE A 113 -4.33 -8.83 -19.21
CA PHE A 113 -4.89 -7.77 -20.04
C PHE A 113 -4.13 -6.45 -19.85
N ILE A 114 -3.88 -6.04 -18.61
CA ILE A 114 -3.15 -4.79 -18.29
C ILE A 114 -1.71 -4.82 -18.78
N ASN A 115 -1.02 -5.96 -18.64
CA ASN A 115 0.36 -6.10 -19.08
C ASN A 115 0.47 -5.95 -20.61
N ASN A 116 -0.47 -6.52 -21.37
CA ASN A 116 -0.49 -6.38 -22.82
C ASN A 116 -0.99 -5.00 -23.26
N LEU A 117 -1.95 -4.41 -22.55
CA LEU A 117 -2.40 -3.04 -22.81
C LEU A 117 -1.24 -2.05 -22.67
N ARG A 118 -0.36 -2.21 -21.67
CA ARG A 118 0.81 -1.33 -21.46
C ARG A 118 1.73 -1.27 -22.68
N LEU A 119 1.84 -2.34 -23.46
CA LEU A 119 2.65 -2.39 -24.67
C LEU A 119 2.07 -1.51 -25.79
N CYS A 120 0.77 -1.23 -25.75
CA CYS A 120 0.09 -0.34 -26.69
C CYS A 120 0.10 1.13 -26.26
N LEU A 121 0.74 1.48 -25.15
CA LEU A 121 0.66 2.80 -24.53
C LEU A 121 2.04 3.44 -24.44
N ASN A 122 2.10 4.74 -24.69
CA ASN A 122 3.30 5.54 -24.44
C ASN A 122 3.48 5.84 -22.93
N ALA A 123 4.61 6.45 -22.55
CA ALA A 123 4.95 6.71 -21.15
C ALA A 123 3.91 7.57 -20.39
N GLU A 124 3.33 8.58 -21.04
CA GLU A 124 2.29 9.44 -20.44
C GLU A 124 1.02 8.63 -20.15
N GLU A 125 0.63 7.79 -21.08
CA GLU A 125 -0.57 6.95 -21.01
C GLU A 125 -0.41 5.79 -20.03
N GLN A 126 0.77 5.19 -19.95
CA GLN A 126 1.09 4.21 -18.91
C GLN A 126 0.98 4.83 -17.51
N ASN A 127 1.43 6.07 -17.33
CA ASN A 127 1.25 6.78 -16.06
C ASN A 127 -0.25 7.04 -15.77
N ALA A 128 -1.05 7.41 -16.78
CA ALA A 128 -2.50 7.56 -16.62
C ALA A 128 -3.21 6.22 -16.31
N LEU A 129 -2.79 5.13 -16.95
CA LEU A 129 -3.26 3.77 -16.66
C LEU A 129 -2.94 3.36 -15.22
N ASN A 130 -1.72 3.64 -14.75
CA ASN A 130 -1.34 3.35 -13.36
C ASN A 130 -2.17 4.15 -12.34
N ILE A 131 -2.48 5.41 -12.63
CA ILE A 131 -3.41 6.20 -11.79
C ILE A 131 -4.79 5.56 -11.78
N THR A 132 -5.29 5.13 -12.96
CA THR A 132 -6.59 4.47 -13.10
C THR A 132 -6.66 3.15 -12.34
N LEU A 133 -5.62 2.32 -12.44
CA LEU A 133 -5.53 1.05 -11.71
C LEU A 133 -5.48 1.26 -10.19
N ASN A 134 -4.77 2.30 -9.74
CA ASN A 134 -4.79 2.69 -8.34
C ASN A 134 -6.20 3.12 -7.90
N ILE A 135 -6.93 3.90 -8.70
CA ILE A 135 -8.31 4.28 -8.40
C ILE A 135 -9.20 3.03 -8.31
N VAL A 136 -9.12 2.11 -9.29
CA VAL A 136 -9.92 0.87 -9.29
C VAL A 136 -9.61 0.00 -8.08
N LYS A 137 -8.33 -0.13 -7.71
CA LYS A 137 -7.93 -0.83 -6.48
C LYS A 137 -8.53 -0.18 -5.25
N GLU A 138 -8.45 1.14 -5.14
CA GLU A 138 -8.95 1.89 -4.00
C GLU A 138 -10.50 1.84 -3.92
N LEU A 139 -11.20 1.89 -5.06
CA LEU A 139 -12.64 1.65 -5.14
C LEU A 139 -13.02 0.26 -4.63
N GLY A 140 -12.26 -0.77 -5.03
CA GLY A 140 -12.44 -2.13 -4.51
C GLY A 140 -12.17 -2.25 -3.01
N GLU A 141 -11.20 -1.51 -2.45
CA GLU A 141 -10.95 -1.46 -1.00
C GLU A 141 -12.08 -0.74 -0.25
N PHE A 142 -12.63 0.31 -0.85
CA PHE A 142 -13.77 1.03 -0.27
C PHE A 142 -15.02 0.16 -0.26
N ALA A 143 -15.32 -0.48 -1.39
CA ALA A 143 -16.44 -1.41 -1.58
C ALA A 143 -16.37 -2.57 -0.58
N CYS A 144 -15.22 -3.25 -0.52
CA CYS A 144 -14.99 -4.42 0.33
C CYS A 144 -14.53 -4.08 1.75
N PHE A 145 -14.77 -2.86 2.22
CA PHE A 145 -14.47 -2.53 3.60
C PHE A 145 -15.32 -3.39 4.53
N LYS A 146 -14.67 -4.13 5.43
CA LYS A 146 -15.30 -5.13 6.32
C LYS A 146 -16.25 -6.04 5.54
N ASP A 147 -15.71 -6.77 4.59
CA ASP A 147 -16.46 -7.75 3.79
C ASP A 147 -17.71 -7.16 3.09
N GLY A 148 -17.72 -5.86 2.79
CA GLY A 148 -18.80 -5.24 2.01
C GLY A 148 -19.81 -4.44 2.82
N ASP A 149 -19.60 -4.24 4.13
CA ASP A 149 -20.46 -3.45 5.03
C ASP A 149 -20.95 -2.13 4.40
N ARG A 150 -20.06 -1.40 3.70
CA ARG A 150 -20.42 -0.10 3.12
C ARG A 150 -21.41 -0.22 1.96
N ILE A 151 -21.29 -1.27 1.15
CA ILE A 151 -22.24 -1.52 0.06
C ILE A 151 -23.53 -2.09 0.65
N ALA A 152 -23.45 -3.01 1.61
CA ALA A 152 -24.61 -3.53 2.33
C ALA A 152 -25.44 -2.40 2.95
N MET A 153 -24.80 -1.49 3.68
CA MET A 153 -25.43 -0.30 4.26
C MET A 153 -25.99 0.65 3.20
N PHE A 154 -25.27 0.86 2.09
CA PHE A 154 -25.78 1.69 0.99
C PHE A 154 -27.08 1.13 0.40
N VAL A 155 -27.15 -0.18 0.16
CA VAL A 155 -28.32 -0.84 -0.40
C VAL A 155 -29.46 -0.92 0.62
N ALA A 156 -29.15 -1.23 1.88
CA ALA A 156 -30.13 -1.30 2.97
C ALA A 156 -30.87 0.03 3.18
N GLU A 157 -30.16 1.15 3.10
CA GLU A 157 -30.71 2.49 3.30
C GLU A 157 -31.32 3.09 2.01
N GLY A 158 -31.65 2.23 1.04
CA GLY A 158 -32.33 2.64 -0.20
C GLY A 158 -31.46 3.50 -1.13
N GLY A 159 -30.13 3.34 -1.08
CA GLY A 159 -29.21 4.14 -1.86
C GLY A 159 -29.36 3.95 -3.36
N VAL A 160 -29.77 2.76 -3.80
CA VAL A 160 -30.05 2.45 -5.21
C VAL A 160 -31.24 3.26 -5.72
N GLU A 161 -32.33 3.21 -4.98
CA GLU A 161 -33.58 3.91 -5.28
C GLU A 161 -33.36 5.42 -5.22
N CYS A 162 -32.54 5.87 -4.27
CA CYS A 162 -32.10 7.26 -4.17
C CYS A 162 -31.36 7.72 -5.43
N ILE A 163 -30.31 7.01 -5.88
CA ILE A 163 -29.60 7.35 -7.12
C ILE A 163 -30.58 7.35 -8.31
N LYS A 164 -31.41 6.32 -8.44
CA LYS A 164 -32.37 6.18 -9.55
C LYS A 164 -33.32 7.37 -9.61
N SER A 165 -33.91 7.75 -8.47
CA SER A 165 -34.83 8.91 -8.38
C SER A 165 -34.15 10.26 -8.61
N ARG A 166 -32.82 10.33 -8.43
CA ARG A 166 -32.02 11.56 -8.58
C ARG A 166 -31.17 11.60 -9.86
N THR A 167 -31.34 10.61 -10.76
CA THR A 167 -30.54 10.45 -11.99
C THR A 167 -30.42 11.74 -12.81
N GLN A 168 -31.53 12.46 -13.03
CA GLN A 168 -31.51 13.70 -13.82
C GLN A 168 -30.67 14.80 -13.14
N GLY A 169 -30.78 14.94 -11.82
CA GLY A 169 -29.97 15.90 -11.05
C GLY A 169 -28.49 15.55 -11.09
N ILE A 170 -28.15 14.26 -10.96
CA ILE A 170 -26.78 13.75 -11.08
C ILE A 170 -26.22 14.01 -12.50
N GLN A 171 -27.00 13.76 -13.55
CA GLN A 171 -26.61 14.08 -14.93
C GLN A 171 -26.34 15.57 -15.12
N ASN A 172 -27.18 16.43 -14.53
CA ASN A 172 -26.98 17.88 -14.56
C ASN A 172 -25.67 18.28 -13.84
N CYS A 173 -25.33 17.61 -12.73
CA CYS A 173 -24.05 17.80 -12.04
C CYS A 173 -22.85 17.47 -12.93
N VAL A 174 -22.92 16.37 -13.70
CA VAL A 174 -21.85 15.97 -14.63
C VAL A 174 -21.73 16.98 -15.78
N ASN A 175 -22.85 17.33 -16.42
CA ASN A 175 -22.90 18.24 -17.56
C ASN A 175 -22.39 19.64 -17.20
N SER A 176 -22.81 20.16 -16.04
CA SER A 176 -22.39 21.48 -15.54
C SER A 176 -20.92 21.50 -15.12
N THR A 177 -20.40 20.39 -14.55
CA THR A 177 -19.01 20.30 -14.10
C THR A 177 -18.04 20.20 -15.28
N PHE A 178 -18.31 19.34 -16.26
CA PHE A 178 -17.36 19.06 -17.34
C PHE A 178 -17.64 19.83 -18.64
N LYS A 179 -18.68 20.68 -18.67
CA LYS A 179 -19.08 21.50 -19.85
C LYS A 179 -19.06 20.68 -21.14
N ILE A 180 -19.73 19.53 -21.12
CA ILE A 180 -19.78 18.63 -22.27
C ILE A 180 -20.66 19.30 -23.34
N SER A 181 -20.03 19.98 -24.29
CA SER A 181 -20.70 20.38 -25.53
C SER A 181 -20.61 19.22 -26.54
N PRO A 182 -21.72 18.79 -27.16
CA PRO A 182 -21.73 17.72 -28.17
C PRO A 182 -20.74 17.94 -29.33
N GLN A 183 -20.35 19.20 -29.57
CA GLN A 183 -19.51 19.62 -30.70
C GLN A 183 -17.99 19.51 -30.45
N SER A 184 -17.53 19.17 -29.23
CA SER A 184 -16.10 19.08 -28.90
C SER A 184 -15.56 17.65 -28.80
N VAL A 185 -16.36 16.66 -29.21
CA VAL A 185 -15.98 15.25 -29.18
C VAL A 185 -15.36 14.91 -30.53
N ASN A 186 -14.03 14.92 -30.62
CA ASN A 186 -13.34 14.18 -31.68
C ASN A 186 -13.43 12.68 -31.33
N PRO A 187 -14.20 11.85 -32.06
CA PRO A 187 -14.30 10.41 -31.81
C PRO A 187 -12.97 9.69 -32.05
N ASN A 188 -12.02 10.33 -32.76
CA ASN A 188 -10.73 9.78 -33.13
C ASN A 188 -9.58 10.16 -32.17
N ALA A 189 -9.89 10.91 -31.10
CA ALA A 189 -8.89 11.30 -30.10
C ALA A 189 -9.02 10.45 -28.83
N ILE A 190 -7.96 9.74 -28.46
CA ILE A 190 -7.83 9.13 -27.14
C ILE A 190 -7.89 10.30 -26.13
N PRO A 191 -8.86 10.32 -25.21
CA PRO A 191 -9.01 11.43 -24.27
C PRO A 191 -7.75 11.49 -23.41
N ASN A 192 -7.17 12.68 -23.27
CA ASN A 192 -6.03 12.83 -22.38
C ASN A 192 -6.53 12.63 -20.92
N ILE A 193 -6.23 11.45 -20.34
CA ILE A 193 -6.66 11.01 -19.00
C ILE A 193 -5.83 11.69 -17.90
N LEU A 194 -4.88 12.57 -18.22
CA LEU A 194 -4.13 13.31 -17.21
C LEU A 194 -5.08 14.09 -16.29
N ILE A 195 -5.17 13.62 -15.04
CA ILE A 195 -5.89 14.30 -13.95
C ILE A 195 -5.00 15.47 -13.51
N ASP A 196 -5.23 16.63 -14.10
CA ASP A 196 -4.57 17.87 -13.71
C ASP A 196 -5.29 18.53 -12.51
N LYS A 197 -4.71 19.62 -12.00
CA LYS A 197 -5.28 20.37 -10.86
C LYS A 197 -6.72 20.82 -11.15
N LYS A 198 -7.02 21.20 -12.39
CA LYS A 198 -8.34 21.67 -12.81
C LYS A 198 -9.37 20.54 -12.74
N LYS A 199 -9.06 19.35 -13.26
CA LYS A 199 -9.91 18.16 -13.15
C LYS A 199 -10.13 17.72 -11.70
N CYS A 200 -9.19 17.99 -10.81
CA CYS A 200 -9.36 17.74 -9.38
C CYS A 200 -10.27 18.73 -8.66
N ASP A 201 -10.22 20.00 -9.06
CA ASP A 201 -11.17 20.99 -8.57
C ASP A 201 -12.58 20.69 -9.10
N ASP A 202 -12.67 20.25 -10.36
CA ASP A 202 -13.91 19.81 -11.00
C ASP A 202 -14.48 18.55 -10.32
N LEU A 203 -13.66 17.56 -9.96
CA LEU A 203 -14.09 16.43 -9.11
C LEU A 203 -14.66 16.90 -7.77
N GLY A 204 -14.09 17.95 -7.17
CA GLY A 204 -14.62 18.54 -5.95
C GLY A 204 -15.97 19.25 -6.14
N LYS A 205 -16.21 19.85 -7.31
CA LYS A 205 -17.51 20.44 -7.66
C LYS A 205 -18.56 19.35 -7.90
N LEU A 206 -18.18 18.32 -8.66
CA LEU A 206 -19.05 17.17 -8.93
C LEU A 206 -19.46 16.49 -7.63
N GLN A 207 -18.50 16.23 -6.73
CA GLN A 207 -18.76 15.67 -5.41
C GLN A 207 -19.85 16.45 -4.68
N ARG A 208 -19.68 17.78 -4.52
CA ARG A 208 -20.65 18.61 -3.80
C ARG A 208 -22.04 18.54 -4.45
N CYS A 209 -22.10 18.71 -5.77
CA CYS A 209 -23.36 18.69 -6.50
C CYS A 209 -24.09 17.34 -6.38
N VAL A 210 -23.37 16.22 -6.53
CA VAL A 210 -23.96 14.87 -6.42
C VAL A 210 -24.41 14.60 -4.99
N VAL A 211 -23.61 14.96 -3.99
CA VAL A 211 -23.97 14.76 -2.58
C VAL A 211 -25.19 15.61 -2.20
N GLU A 212 -25.23 16.89 -2.58
CA GLU A 212 -26.39 17.78 -2.37
C GLU A 212 -27.67 17.21 -3.02
N GLU A 213 -27.53 16.49 -4.14
CA GLU A 213 -28.68 15.91 -4.84
C GLU A 213 -29.15 14.60 -4.19
N LEU A 214 -28.24 13.81 -3.63
CA LEU A 214 -28.56 12.60 -2.87
C LEU A 214 -29.07 12.91 -1.45
N GLU A 215 -28.68 14.05 -0.86
CA GLU A 215 -29.21 14.53 0.43
C GLU A 215 -30.72 14.84 0.36
N LYS A 216 -31.29 14.98 -0.83
CA LYS A 216 -32.75 15.14 -1.02
C LYS A 216 -33.51 13.82 -0.91
N CYS A 217 -32.83 12.69 -0.75
CA CYS A 217 -33.48 11.40 -0.50
C CYS A 217 -33.98 11.31 0.94
N LYS A 218 -34.81 10.30 1.23
CA LYS A 218 -35.39 10.09 2.56
C LYS A 218 -34.32 9.83 3.63
N ASP A 219 -33.27 9.09 3.26
CA ASP A 219 -32.13 8.79 4.12
C ASP A 219 -30.87 9.50 3.60
N SER A 220 -30.06 10.02 4.52
CA SER A 220 -28.81 10.73 4.21
C SER A 220 -27.61 9.78 4.10
N THR A 221 -27.74 8.54 4.54
CA THR A 221 -26.70 7.51 4.52
C THR A 221 -26.15 7.24 3.11
N PRO A 222 -26.99 7.12 2.06
CA PRO A 222 -26.51 7.04 0.69
C PRO A 222 -25.62 8.22 0.27
N ALA A 223 -26.02 9.44 0.63
CA ALA A 223 -25.24 10.65 0.36
C ALA A 223 -23.90 10.65 1.11
N ASN A 224 -23.90 10.23 2.38
CA ASN A 224 -22.69 10.11 3.21
C ASN A 224 -21.69 9.08 2.65
N ILE A 225 -22.18 7.93 2.17
CA ILE A 225 -21.35 6.88 1.56
C ILE A 225 -20.77 7.37 0.23
N VAL A 226 -21.58 8.04 -0.60
CA VAL A 226 -21.11 8.62 -1.87
C VAL A 226 -20.11 9.76 -1.64
N ASP A 227 -20.32 10.61 -0.63
CA ASP A 227 -19.35 11.63 -0.21
C ASP A 227 -18.03 10.99 0.25
N ALA A 228 -18.10 9.93 1.06
CA ALA A 228 -16.93 9.17 1.50
C ALA A 228 -16.19 8.54 0.30
N LEU A 229 -16.92 8.01 -0.69
CA LEU A 229 -16.38 7.49 -1.94
C LEU A 229 -15.65 8.57 -2.74
N PHE A 230 -16.26 9.73 -2.94
CA PHE A 230 -15.61 10.86 -3.62
C PHE A 230 -14.36 11.35 -2.88
N LYS A 231 -14.41 11.47 -1.55
CA LYS A 231 -13.24 11.80 -0.73
C LYS A 231 -12.13 10.77 -0.90
N PHE A 232 -12.48 9.49 -0.97
CA PHE A 232 -11.53 8.39 -1.19
C PHE A 232 -10.89 8.46 -2.58
N VAL A 233 -11.69 8.60 -3.63
CA VAL A 233 -11.22 8.75 -5.02
C VAL A 233 -10.36 10.01 -5.16
N LYS A 234 -10.78 11.15 -4.61
CA LYS A 234 -10.00 12.40 -4.65
C LYS A 234 -8.66 12.26 -3.93
N ARG A 235 -8.60 11.50 -2.83
CA ARG A 235 -7.32 11.23 -2.16
C ARG A 235 -6.35 10.44 -3.05
N SER A 236 -6.86 9.49 -3.85
CA SER A 236 -6.06 8.65 -4.75
C SER A 236 -5.70 9.35 -6.07
N ALA A 237 -6.70 9.94 -6.72
CA ALA A 237 -6.62 10.56 -8.04
C ALA A 237 -6.06 11.99 -8.01
N CYS A 238 -6.36 12.73 -6.95
CA CYS A 238 -6.11 14.17 -6.83
C CYS A 238 -5.10 14.55 -5.75
N SER A 239 -4.39 13.56 -5.22
CA SER A 239 -3.18 13.83 -4.46
C SER A 239 -2.20 14.59 -5.34
N ASN A 240 -2.16 15.92 -5.16
CA ASN A 240 -1.09 16.77 -5.66
C ASN A 240 0.23 16.04 -5.42
N LYS A 241 0.93 15.62 -6.48
CA LYS A 241 2.24 14.95 -6.38
C LYS A 241 3.19 15.77 -5.48
N ASN A 242 3.01 17.09 -5.43
CA ASN A 242 3.74 18.02 -4.55
C ASN A 242 3.44 17.87 -3.05
N LYS A 243 2.21 17.51 -2.63
CA LYS A 243 1.87 17.31 -1.20
C LYS A 243 2.20 15.90 -0.70
N ARG A 244 2.08 14.87 -1.55
CA ARG A 244 2.51 13.50 -1.20
C ARG A 244 4.04 13.43 -1.11
N SER A 245 4.75 14.11 -2.01
CA SER A 245 6.20 14.34 -1.90
C SER A 245 6.57 15.11 -0.64
N ALA A 246 5.90 16.23 -0.31
CA ALA A 246 6.20 16.97 0.93
C ALA A 246 5.83 16.20 2.22
N MET A 247 4.78 15.38 2.22
CA MET A 247 4.38 14.55 3.37
C MET A 247 5.32 13.35 3.53
N ILE A 248 5.61 12.61 2.46
CA ILE A 248 6.61 11.54 2.47
C ILE A 248 7.96 12.13 2.84
N HIS A 249 8.41 13.24 2.25
CA HIS A 249 9.64 13.92 2.62
C HIS A 249 9.63 14.37 4.10
N ARG A 250 8.50 14.83 4.66
CA ARG A 250 8.40 15.12 6.11
C ARG A 250 8.43 13.86 6.98
N ILE A 251 7.80 12.77 6.55
CA ILE A 251 7.78 11.48 7.25
C ILE A 251 9.19 10.86 7.21
N LEU A 252 9.79 10.79 6.02
CA LEU A 252 11.18 10.39 5.80
C LEU A 252 12.14 11.25 6.61
N LYS A 253 12.02 12.58 6.57
CA LYS A 253 12.87 13.47 7.39
C LYS A 253 12.71 13.23 8.88
N ARG A 254 11.50 12.90 9.37
CA ARG A 254 11.28 12.53 10.78
C ARG A 254 11.86 11.16 11.12
N HIS A 255 11.72 10.17 10.26
CA HIS A 255 12.28 8.83 10.49
C HIS A 255 13.80 8.83 10.39
N VAL A 256 14.37 9.51 9.39
CA VAL A 256 15.82 9.77 9.28
C VAL A 256 16.31 10.49 10.52
N ALA A 257 15.62 11.53 11.01
CA ALA A 257 15.99 12.19 12.26
C ALA A 257 15.91 11.26 13.48
N THR A 258 14.96 10.34 13.54
CA THR A 258 14.80 9.37 14.65
C THR A 258 15.92 8.32 14.62
N VAL A 259 16.21 7.77 13.44
CA VAL A 259 17.32 6.84 13.20
C VAL A 259 18.65 7.52 13.53
N ASN A 260 18.83 8.75 13.07
CA ASN A 260 20.02 9.55 13.37
C ASN A 260 20.17 9.86 14.87
N HIS A 261 19.06 10.13 15.57
CA HIS A 261 19.07 10.32 17.00
C HIS A 261 19.48 9.04 17.74
N TYR A 262 19.00 7.88 17.28
CA TYR A 262 19.39 6.59 17.85
C TYR A 262 20.88 6.30 17.63
N PHE A 263 21.38 6.38 16.40
CA PHE A 263 22.80 6.11 16.08
C PHE A 263 23.77 7.08 16.78
N ASN A 264 23.34 8.31 17.06
CA ASN A 264 24.12 9.31 17.79
C ASN A 264 23.81 9.36 19.28
N SER A 265 23.00 8.44 19.81
CA SER A 265 22.63 8.42 21.21
C SER A 265 23.85 8.14 22.10
N SER A 266 23.90 8.78 23.28
CA SER A 266 24.91 8.51 24.31
C SER A 266 24.87 7.07 24.79
N GLU A 267 23.68 6.45 24.79
CA GLU A 267 23.45 5.07 25.22
C GLU A 267 24.14 4.05 24.30
N LEU A 268 23.97 4.16 22.98
CA LEU A 268 24.71 3.30 22.03
C LEU A 268 26.22 3.45 22.16
N ASN A 269 26.71 4.68 22.32
CA ASN A 269 28.14 4.92 22.53
C ASN A 269 28.62 4.27 23.82
N SER A 270 27.85 4.33 24.90
CA SER A 270 28.19 3.72 26.18
C SER A 270 28.21 2.19 26.12
N ILE A 271 27.22 1.57 25.47
CA ILE A 271 27.16 0.11 25.27
C ILE A 271 28.33 -0.35 24.40
N PHE A 272 28.60 0.35 23.30
CA PHE A 272 29.72 0.07 22.43
C PHE A 272 31.05 0.17 23.19
N GLU A 273 31.28 1.29 23.87
CA GLU A 273 32.49 1.55 24.65
C GLU A 273 32.71 0.46 25.70
N SER A 274 31.70 0.16 26.52
CA SER A 274 31.83 -0.83 27.60
C SER A 274 32.11 -2.23 27.04
N THR A 275 31.39 -2.65 26.00
CA THR A 275 31.54 -3.98 25.39
C THR A 275 32.90 -4.14 24.73
N PHE A 276 33.25 -3.26 23.79
CA PHE A 276 34.50 -3.41 23.03
C PHE A 276 35.72 -3.12 23.90
N ARG A 277 35.65 -2.23 24.89
CA ARG A 277 36.78 -1.98 25.80
C ARG A 277 37.13 -3.21 26.61
N GLU A 278 36.13 -3.99 27.02
CA GLU A 278 36.36 -5.23 27.75
C GLU A 278 36.94 -6.32 26.82
N LYS A 279 36.32 -6.53 25.67
CA LYS A 279 36.68 -7.62 24.76
C LYS A 279 38.01 -7.42 24.05
N CYS A 280 38.39 -6.17 23.81
CA CYS A 280 39.62 -5.82 23.13
C CYS A 280 40.84 -5.68 24.05
N LYS A 281 40.75 -6.04 25.34
CA LYS A 281 41.89 -5.92 26.27
C LYS A 281 43.14 -6.68 25.82
N ASN A 282 42.96 -7.79 25.10
CA ASN A 282 44.05 -8.65 24.62
C ASN A 282 44.42 -8.41 23.14
N ALA A 283 43.82 -7.40 22.50
CA ALA A 283 44.13 -7.06 21.11
C ALA A 283 45.54 -6.44 20.99
N PRO A 284 46.15 -6.43 19.80
CA PRO A 284 47.41 -5.71 19.55
C PRO A 284 47.34 -4.26 20.01
N GLU A 285 48.49 -3.64 20.27
CA GLU A 285 48.57 -2.27 20.77
C GLU A 285 47.71 -1.31 19.93
N ASN A 286 46.80 -0.58 20.59
CA ASN A 286 45.76 0.28 19.98
C ASN A 286 44.55 -0.42 19.32
N GLY A 287 44.34 -1.73 19.49
CA GLY A 287 43.20 -2.47 18.92
C GLY A 287 41.84 -1.83 19.25
N PHE A 288 41.58 -1.55 20.53
CA PHE A 288 40.34 -0.88 20.94
C PHE A 288 40.19 0.52 20.32
N LYS A 289 41.26 1.33 20.30
CA LYS A 289 41.22 2.68 19.71
C LYS A 289 40.93 2.62 18.22
N SER A 290 41.49 1.65 17.50
CA SER A 290 41.24 1.43 16.07
C SER A 290 39.76 1.13 15.80
N VAL A 291 39.16 0.24 16.60
CA VAL A 291 37.74 -0.11 16.52
C VAL A 291 36.83 1.06 16.91
N GLN A 292 37.22 1.83 17.92
CA GLN A 292 36.51 3.03 18.33
C GLN A 292 36.48 4.08 17.22
N GLU A 293 37.61 4.30 16.54
CA GLU A 293 37.70 5.26 15.45
C GLU A 293 36.92 4.81 14.21
N SER A 294 37.03 3.53 13.82
CA SER A 294 36.22 3.01 12.72
C SER A 294 34.72 3.02 13.00
N PHE A 295 34.30 2.80 14.25
CA PHE A 295 32.90 2.94 14.65
C PHE A 295 32.41 4.40 14.52
N LYS A 296 33.22 5.40 14.88
CA LYS A 296 32.88 6.82 14.67
C LYS A 296 32.74 7.14 13.18
N ILE A 297 33.68 6.67 12.36
CA ILE A 297 33.65 6.85 10.90
C ILE A 297 32.40 6.19 10.31
N ALA A 298 32.09 4.96 10.70
CA ALA A 298 30.92 4.22 10.23
C ALA A 298 29.62 4.94 10.56
N LYS A 299 29.45 5.42 11.80
CA LYS A 299 28.28 6.21 12.20
C LYS A 299 28.13 7.50 11.38
N LYS A 300 29.23 8.22 11.19
CA LYS A 300 29.23 9.45 10.38
C LYS A 300 28.85 9.14 8.94
N CYS A 301 29.44 8.10 8.36
CA CYS A 301 29.13 7.64 7.01
C CYS A 301 27.65 7.28 6.87
N ILE A 302 27.08 6.47 7.77
CA ILE A 302 25.64 6.14 7.77
C ILE A 302 24.77 7.39 7.91
N TYR A 303 25.16 8.33 8.76
CA TYR A 303 24.44 9.60 8.91
C TYR A 303 24.45 10.44 7.62
N ASP A 304 25.62 10.60 7.00
CA ASP A 304 25.79 11.35 5.77
C ASP A 304 25.00 10.67 4.63
N GLN A 305 25.12 9.35 4.50
CA GLN A 305 24.40 8.54 3.52
C GLN A 305 22.88 8.60 3.70
N THR A 306 22.36 8.47 4.92
CA THR A 306 20.90 8.55 5.17
C THR A 306 20.34 9.96 5.00
N THR A 307 21.20 10.97 5.04
CA THR A 307 20.83 12.37 4.78
C THR A 307 20.80 12.67 3.28
N GLU A 308 21.81 12.23 2.54
CA GLU A 308 21.91 12.42 1.09
C GLU A 308 20.97 11.48 0.31
N TYR A 309 20.85 10.23 0.78
CA TYR A 309 20.08 9.15 0.19
C TYR A 309 19.06 8.60 1.20
N PRO A 310 17.94 9.30 1.44
CA PRO A 310 16.95 8.88 2.43
C PRO A 310 16.44 7.46 2.20
N ILE A 311 16.26 6.73 3.30
CA ILE A 311 15.63 5.40 3.27
C ILE A 311 14.25 5.48 2.57
N PHE A 312 13.91 4.48 1.76
CA PHE A 312 12.73 4.44 0.87
C PHE A 312 12.71 5.38 -0.33
N ALA A 313 13.60 6.38 -0.41
CA ALA A 313 13.81 7.17 -1.62
C ALA A 313 14.90 6.56 -2.52
N THR A 314 15.81 5.81 -1.91
CA THR A 314 16.88 5.06 -2.58
C THR A 314 16.43 3.63 -2.86
N PRO A 315 16.76 3.02 -4.02
CA PRO A 315 16.55 1.59 -4.25
C PRO A 315 17.18 0.73 -3.14
N LEU A 316 16.53 -0.38 -2.78
CA LEU A 316 16.92 -1.23 -1.66
C LEU A 316 18.38 -1.69 -1.78
N GLU A 317 18.73 -2.22 -2.95
CA GLU A 317 20.03 -2.82 -3.23
C GLU A 317 21.14 -1.76 -3.08
N LYS A 318 20.90 -0.56 -3.62
CA LYS A 318 21.83 0.57 -3.50
C LYS A 318 21.99 1.01 -2.05
N PHE A 319 20.92 1.08 -1.28
CA PHE A 319 20.99 1.49 0.13
C PHE A 319 21.74 0.46 0.98
N GLN A 320 21.53 -0.84 0.73
CA GLN A 320 22.28 -1.92 1.38
C GLN A 320 23.78 -1.86 1.03
N GLU A 321 24.12 -1.61 -0.24
CA GLU A 321 25.51 -1.49 -0.69
C GLU A 321 26.23 -0.33 0.01
N GLU A 322 25.62 0.86 0.08
CA GLU A 322 26.20 2.02 0.76
C GLU A 322 26.31 1.80 2.28
N PHE A 323 25.31 1.17 2.91
CA PHE A 323 25.40 0.78 4.31
C PHE A 323 26.57 -0.17 4.58
N LYS A 324 26.76 -1.15 3.69
CA LYS A 324 27.87 -2.10 3.77
C LYS A 324 29.22 -1.37 3.65
N LYS A 325 29.38 -0.49 2.66
CA LYS A 325 30.59 0.34 2.50
C LYS A 325 30.90 1.14 3.77
N CYS A 326 29.90 1.70 4.43
CA CYS A 326 30.09 2.44 5.68
C CYS A 326 30.53 1.55 6.86
N THR A 327 30.25 0.25 6.84
CA THR A 327 30.43 -0.63 8.00
C THR A 327 31.54 -1.67 7.84
N ASP A 328 32.07 -1.87 6.64
CA ASP A 328 33.11 -2.87 6.35
C ASP A 328 34.41 -2.64 7.16
N ASP A 329 34.97 -1.42 7.18
CA ASP A 329 36.18 -1.10 7.96
C ASP A 329 35.97 -1.33 9.48
N PHE A 330 34.77 -1.02 9.98
CA PHE A 330 34.41 -1.31 11.35
C PHE A 330 34.38 -2.82 11.61
N ALA A 331 33.75 -3.59 10.73
CA ALA A 331 33.64 -5.04 10.87
C ALA A 331 35.02 -5.72 10.87
N GLU A 332 35.90 -5.33 9.95
CA GLU A 332 37.27 -5.85 9.85
C GLU A 332 38.08 -5.56 11.12
N LYS A 333 38.09 -4.31 11.58
CA LYS A 333 38.83 -3.92 12.79
C LYS A 333 38.25 -4.58 14.05
N ALA A 334 36.93 -4.66 14.15
CA ALA A 334 36.27 -5.33 15.26
C ALA A 334 36.65 -6.82 15.32
N LYS A 335 36.73 -7.50 14.17
CA LYS A 335 37.13 -8.90 14.06
C LYS A 335 38.57 -9.16 14.53
N VAL A 336 39.49 -8.23 14.30
CA VAL A 336 40.87 -8.31 14.83
C VAL A 336 40.89 -8.17 16.35
N CYS A 337 39.98 -7.38 16.88
CA CYS A 337 39.91 -6.99 18.28
C CYS A 337 39.25 -8.03 19.19
N LEU A 338 38.28 -8.77 18.65
CA LEU A 338 37.44 -9.70 19.40
C LEU A 338 38.12 -11.06 19.62
N PRO A 339 37.80 -11.74 20.75
CA PRO A 339 38.18 -13.14 20.98
C PRO A 339 37.72 -14.07 19.84
N GLU A 340 38.44 -15.18 19.63
CA GLU A 340 38.20 -16.10 18.49
C GLU A 340 36.73 -16.53 18.34
N LYS A 341 36.08 -16.88 19.46
CA LYS A 341 34.66 -17.31 19.48
C LYS A 341 33.67 -16.19 19.15
N GLU A 342 34.11 -14.93 19.20
CA GLU A 342 33.30 -13.73 19.01
C GLU A 342 33.62 -13.00 17.70
N LYS A 343 34.63 -13.46 16.94
CA LYS A 343 35.03 -12.87 15.64
C LYS A 343 33.94 -12.84 14.58
N TYR A 344 32.93 -13.70 14.71
CA TYR A 344 31.76 -13.72 13.82
C TYR A 344 30.82 -12.52 14.07
N PHE A 345 30.88 -11.91 15.27
CA PHE A 345 29.90 -10.94 15.74
C PHE A 345 29.75 -9.70 14.84
N PRO A 346 30.82 -9.08 14.29
CA PRO A 346 30.67 -7.91 13.44
C PRO A 346 29.90 -8.19 12.14
N GLU A 347 30.19 -9.33 11.48
CA GLU A 347 29.48 -9.78 10.28
C GLU A 347 28.04 -10.16 10.59
N PHE A 348 27.82 -10.84 11.73
CA PHE A 348 26.48 -11.16 12.24
C PHE A 348 25.64 -9.90 12.43
N TYR A 349 26.21 -8.86 13.06
CA TYR A 349 25.52 -7.60 13.32
C TYR A 349 25.26 -6.80 12.03
N GLN A 350 26.21 -6.79 11.09
CA GLN A 350 26.03 -6.19 9.77
C GLN A 350 24.88 -6.87 9.02
N LYS A 351 24.81 -8.21 9.05
CA LYS A 351 23.72 -8.99 8.43
C LYS A 351 22.36 -8.69 9.06
N ILE A 352 22.28 -8.57 10.39
CA ILE A 352 21.05 -8.13 11.07
C ILE A 352 20.56 -6.80 10.50
N PHE A 353 21.46 -5.82 10.34
CA PHE A 353 21.06 -4.52 9.82
C PHE A 353 20.63 -4.55 8.36
N ILE A 354 21.33 -5.30 7.51
CA ILE A 354 20.96 -5.48 6.10
C ILE A 354 19.56 -6.08 5.98
N ASN A 355 19.27 -7.11 6.77
CA ASN A 355 17.97 -7.76 6.80
C ASN A 355 16.91 -6.83 7.42
N PHE A 356 17.27 -6.01 8.39
CA PHE A 356 16.39 -4.97 8.93
C PHE A 356 16.05 -3.90 7.91
N ILE A 357 17.01 -3.47 7.08
CA ILE A 357 16.73 -2.58 5.95
C ILE A 357 15.73 -3.24 5.01
N GLU A 358 15.95 -4.51 4.63
CA GLU A 358 15.01 -5.24 3.77
C GLU A 358 13.60 -5.33 4.38
N PHE A 359 13.50 -5.65 5.67
CA PHE A 359 12.24 -5.63 6.43
C PHE A 359 11.52 -4.29 6.29
N LEU A 360 12.24 -3.17 6.47
CA LEU A 360 11.67 -1.83 6.35
C LEU A 360 11.11 -1.59 4.94
N TYR A 361 11.81 -2.02 3.89
CA TYR A 361 11.37 -1.86 2.50
C TYR A 361 10.15 -2.74 2.20
N ASN A 362 10.18 -4.01 2.62
CA ASN A 362 9.06 -4.94 2.45
C ASN A 362 7.80 -4.46 3.19
N ASN A 363 7.98 -3.80 4.33
CA ASN A 363 6.91 -3.24 5.15
C ASN A 363 6.69 -1.73 4.93
N GLN A 364 7.27 -1.13 3.89
CA GLN A 364 7.24 0.32 3.66
C GLN A 364 5.81 0.87 3.63
N ASN A 365 4.88 0.17 2.96
CA ASN A 365 3.50 0.62 2.89
C ASN A 365 2.84 0.61 4.28
N THR A 366 3.07 -0.43 5.09
CA THR A 366 2.53 -0.54 6.45
C THR A 366 3.12 0.54 7.35
N ILE A 367 4.44 0.75 7.30
CA ILE A 367 5.17 1.74 8.09
C ILE A 367 4.83 3.18 7.70
N LEU A 368 4.68 3.48 6.41
CA LEU A 368 4.37 4.83 5.93
C LEU A 368 2.87 5.17 5.94
N ARG A 369 1.97 4.17 5.93
CA ARG A 369 0.51 4.37 5.97
C ARG A 369 -0.05 4.44 7.38
N VAL A 370 0.79 4.53 8.41
CA VAL A 370 0.39 4.75 9.82
C VAL A 370 -0.31 6.10 9.95
N SER A 371 -1.60 6.11 9.58
CA SER A 371 -2.49 7.24 9.72
C SER A 371 -2.88 7.37 11.19
N SER A 372 -3.29 8.57 11.60
CA SER A 372 -3.76 8.86 12.97
C SER A 372 -4.96 8.01 13.42
N ARG A 373 -5.56 7.21 12.53
CA ARG A 373 -6.67 6.28 12.81
C ARG A 373 -6.31 4.81 12.63
N SER A 374 -5.04 4.47 12.38
CA SER A 374 -4.62 3.06 12.30
C SER A 374 -4.56 2.43 13.69
N GLU A 375 -4.96 1.17 13.80
CA GLU A 375 -4.89 0.39 15.04
C GLU A 375 -3.46 0.31 15.59
N LEU A 376 -2.45 0.35 14.70
CA LEU A 376 -1.04 0.51 15.05
C LEU A 376 -0.79 1.79 15.89
N VAL A 377 -1.41 2.93 15.56
CA VAL A 377 -1.30 4.17 16.37
C VAL A 377 -1.93 3.97 17.74
N ASN A 378 -3.10 3.33 17.81
CA ASN A 378 -3.78 3.06 19.09
C ASN A 378 -2.92 2.12 19.96
N CYS A 379 -2.36 1.08 19.37
CA CYS A 379 -1.41 0.16 19.99
C CYS A 379 -0.19 0.92 20.54
N PHE A 380 0.47 1.76 19.73
CA PHE A 380 1.60 2.58 20.19
C PHE A 380 1.22 3.62 21.25
N GLN A 381 0.01 4.16 21.23
CA GLN A 381 -0.47 5.06 22.28
C GLN A 381 -0.58 4.35 23.62
N ASN A 382 -0.98 3.08 23.66
CA ASN A 382 -0.98 2.29 24.89
C ASN A 382 0.43 2.11 25.49
N PHE A 383 1.47 2.10 24.65
CA PHE A 383 2.86 2.07 25.10
C PHE A 383 3.42 3.41 25.57
N LYS A 384 2.70 4.53 25.36
CA LYS A 384 3.10 5.83 25.95
C LYS A 384 2.90 5.86 27.46
N GLN A 385 2.06 4.98 28.01
CA GLN A 385 1.87 4.86 29.45
C GLN A 385 3.18 4.39 30.11
N HIS A 386 3.60 5.07 31.18
CA HIS A 386 4.88 4.79 31.87
C HIS A 386 5.03 3.31 32.26
N LYS A 387 3.93 2.69 32.77
CA LYS A 387 3.91 1.27 33.13
C LYS A 387 4.16 0.36 31.93
N ALA A 388 3.51 0.61 30.79
CA ALA A 388 3.70 -0.16 29.56
C ALA A 388 5.12 -0.01 29.00
N LYS A 389 5.67 1.21 29.02
CA LYS A 389 7.05 1.47 28.62
C LYS A 389 8.06 0.74 29.51
N SER A 390 7.85 0.77 30.83
CA SER A 390 8.70 0.05 31.79
C SER A 390 8.64 -1.47 31.59
N GLU A 391 7.45 -2.05 31.42
CA GLU A 391 7.30 -3.48 31.17
C GLU A 391 7.90 -3.92 29.83
N MET A 392 7.75 -3.11 28.78
CA MET A 392 8.39 -3.36 27.48
C MET A 392 9.92 -3.27 27.59
N SER A 393 10.45 -2.27 28.30
CA SER A 393 11.89 -2.11 28.53
C SER A 393 12.53 -3.32 29.22
N LYS A 394 11.80 -3.98 30.14
CA LYS A 394 12.26 -5.23 30.79
C LYS A 394 12.49 -6.37 29.80
N CYS A 395 11.81 -6.39 28.64
CA CYS A 395 12.06 -7.38 27.59
C CYS A 395 13.44 -7.21 26.93
N PHE A 396 14.04 -6.02 27.04
CA PHE A 396 15.34 -5.70 26.45
C PHE A 396 16.48 -5.70 27.48
N HIS A 397 16.19 -5.66 28.79
CA HIS A 397 17.23 -5.76 29.83
C HIS A 397 18.00 -7.09 29.77
N SER A 398 17.43 -8.14 29.15
CA SER A 398 18.16 -9.38 28.89
C SER A 398 19.35 -9.24 27.94
N PHE A 399 19.52 -8.08 27.26
CA PHE A 399 20.67 -7.82 26.40
C PHE A 399 21.93 -7.37 27.15
N GLU A 400 21.86 -7.06 28.45
CA GLU A 400 23.01 -6.57 29.24
C GLU A 400 24.15 -7.59 29.45
N SER A 401 24.01 -8.83 28.96
CA SER A 401 25.10 -9.82 29.04
C SER A 401 26.26 -9.46 28.11
N THR A 402 27.47 -9.47 28.66
CA THR A 402 28.74 -9.18 27.96
C THR A 402 29.16 -10.26 26.97
N SER A 403 28.54 -11.44 26.96
CA SER A 403 28.91 -12.50 26.00
C SER A 403 28.51 -12.08 24.59
N LEU A 404 29.41 -12.23 23.62
CA LEU A 404 29.11 -12.07 22.20
C LEU A 404 29.18 -13.42 21.47
N GLU A 405 28.91 -14.54 22.17
CA GLU A 405 28.83 -15.86 21.54
C GLU A 405 27.50 -16.06 20.80
N LYS A 406 27.54 -16.74 19.64
CA LYS A 406 26.38 -16.86 18.72
C LYS A 406 25.14 -17.41 19.40
N ASP A 407 25.28 -18.55 20.07
CA ASP A 407 24.17 -19.21 20.75
C ASP A 407 23.59 -18.34 21.88
N ALA A 408 24.44 -17.60 22.60
CA ALA A 408 24.00 -16.70 23.66
C ALA A 408 23.24 -15.48 23.11
N VAL A 409 23.70 -14.90 21.99
CA VAL A 409 22.99 -13.79 21.32
C VAL A 409 21.65 -14.27 20.76
N CYS A 410 21.63 -15.40 20.06
CA CYS A 410 20.41 -15.96 19.45
C CYS A 410 19.36 -16.39 20.49
N THR A 411 19.80 -16.99 21.59
CA THR A 411 18.92 -17.32 22.72
C THR A 411 18.29 -16.06 23.32
N ARG A 412 19.05 -14.97 23.42
CA ARG A 412 18.54 -13.67 23.93
C ARG A 412 17.52 -13.06 22.99
N ILE A 413 17.81 -13.00 21.69
CA ILE A 413 16.84 -12.50 20.69
C ILE A 413 15.53 -13.29 20.76
N THR A 414 15.62 -14.62 20.87
CA THR A 414 14.44 -15.50 20.99
C THR A 414 13.63 -15.21 22.26
N LYS A 415 14.29 -15.06 23.42
CA LYS A 415 13.62 -14.68 24.68
C LYS A 415 12.97 -13.30 24.59
N THR A 416 13.66 -12.34 23.99
CA THR A 416 13.12 -10.99 23.76
C THR A 416 11.91 -11.04 22.83
N LYS A 417 11.94 -11.83 21.75
CA LYS A 417 10.77 -12.08 20.87
C LYS A 417 9.56 -12.51 21.69
N SER A 418 9.69 -13.59 22.45
CA SER A 418 8.59 -14.10 23.27
C SER A 418 8.06 -13.07 24.28
N CYS A 419 8.96 -12.29 24.91
CA CYS A 419 8.57 -11.24 25.84
C CYS A 419 7.82 -10.10 25.14
N VAL A 420 8.37 -9.57 24.05
CA VAL A 420 7.80 -8.44 23.29
C VAL A 420 6.43 -8.82 22.71
N THR A 421 6.32 -10.00 22.09
CA THR A 421 5.04 -10.52 21.58
C THR A 421 4.01 -10.65 22.72
N GLY A 422 4.42 -11.15 23.88
CA GLY A 422 3.54 -11.21 25.07
C GLY A 422 3.11 -9.83 25.58
N GLN A 423 3.97 -8.81 25.53
CA GLN A 423 3.62 -7.45 25.92
C GLN A 423 2.66 -6.77 24.94
N LEU A 424 2.83 -7.05 23.64
CA LEU A 424 1.97 -6.56 22.57
C LEU A 424 0.58 -7.19 22.64
N GLN A 425 0.48 -8.52 22.77
CA GLN A 425 -0.79 -9.23 22.90
C GLN A 425 -1.63 -8.76 24.10
N LYS A 426 -0.98 -8.31 25.18
CA LYS A 426 -1.67 -7.76 26.36
C LYS A 426 -2.29 -6.39 26.13
N ARG A 427 -1.81 -5.61 25.16
CA ARG A 427 -2.08 -4.15 25.05
C ARG A 427 -2.62 -3.70 23.72
N CYS A 428 -2.38 -4.48 22.68
CA CYS A 428 -2.89 -4.24 21.36
C CYS A 428 -3.99 -5.28 21.16
N ILE A 429 -5.21 -4.80 20.83
CA ILE A 429 -6.29 -5.67 20.33
C ILE A 429 -5.68 -6.57 19.25
N ARG A 430 -6.13 -7.83 19.12
CA ARG A 430 -5.59 -8.85 18.19
C ARG A 430 -5.63 -8.39 16.72
N ASP A 431 -4.77 -7.45 16.39
CA ASP A 431 -4.55 -6.86 15.09
C ASP A 431 -3.53 -7.76 14.41
N VAL A 432 -4.00 -8.43 13.36
CA VAL A 432 -3.20 -9.35 12.55
C VAL A 432 -1.99 -8.60 11.96
N THR A 433 -2.12 -7.32 11.64
CA THR A 433 -1.07 -6.48 11.08
C THR A 433 0.06 -6.21 12.09
N VAL A 434 -0.29 -5.87 13.35
CA VAL A 434 0.72 -5.63 14.39
C VAL A 434 1.49 -6.90 14.70
N ASN A 435 0.79 -8.03 14.82
CA ASN A 435 1.42 -9.32 15.08
C ASN A 435 2.33 -9.72 13.92
N GLN A 436 1.87 -9.60 12.68
CA GLN A 436 2.68 -9.91 11.51
C GLN A 436 3.95 -9.04 11.45
N LEU A 437 3.83 -7.73 11.66
CA LEU A 437 4.97 -6.82 11.62
C LEU A 437 6.04 -7.16 12.68
N VAL A 438 5.60 -7.65 13.83
CA VAL A 438 6.49 -8.05 14.93
C VAL A 438 7.13 -9.39 14.64
N GLU A 439 6.37 -10.36 14.12
CA GLU A 439 6.91 -11.64 13.68
C GLU A 439 7.96 -11.45 12.58
N ASP A 440 7.64 -10.70 11.52
CA ASP A 440 8.57 -10.36 10.43
C ASP A 440 9.85 -9.68 10.97
N PHE A 441 9.71 -8.74 11.91
CA PHE A 441 10.86 -8.06 12.52
C PHE A 441 11.77 -9.03 13.26
N PHE A 442 11.21 -9.95 14.04
CA PHE A 442 12.02 -10.91 14.79
C PHE A 442 12.55 -12.05 13.93
N GLU A 443 11.86 -12.46 12.86
CA GLU A 443 12.40 -13.37 11.85
C GLU A 443 13.67 -12.80 11.23
N VAL A 444 13.66 -11.51 10.90
CA VAL A 444 14.82 -10.78 10.40
C VAL A 444 15.96 -10.76 11.41
N LEU A 445 15.70 -10.48 12.69
CA LEU A 445 16.72 -10.50 13.74
C LEU A 445 17.30 -11.91 13.98
N LEU A 446 16.49 -12.95 13.82
CA LEU A 446 16.88 -14.35 14.03
C LEU A 446 17.49 -15.01 12.79
N SER A 447 17.31 -14.46 11.59
CA SER A 447 17.83 -15.05 10.35
C SER A 447 19.34 -15.36 10.35
N PRO A 448 20.23 -14.63 11.06
CA PRO A 448 21.65 -15.02 11.14
C PRO A 448 21.93 -16.12 12.18
N CYS A 449 20.93 -16.50 12.99
CA CYS A 449 21.00 -17.56 14.00
C CYS A 449 20.78 -18.96 13.43
N ASP A 450 20.18 -19.07 12.24
CA ASP A 450 19.97 -20.36 11.60
C ASP A 450 21.31 -21.05 11.30
N LYS A 451 21.36 -22.35 11.57
CA LYS A 451 22.56 -23.19 11.47
C LYS A 451 22.93 -23.57 10.03
N SER A 452 22.26 -22.99 9.03
CA SER A 452 22.34 -23.38 7.62
C SER A 452 23.53 -22.77 6.86
N GLY A 453 24.63 -22.44 7.55
CA GLY A 453 25.83 -21.83 6.96
C GLY A 453 27.10 -22.34 7.62
#